data_AF-A0A962JIR5-F1
#
_entry.id   AF-A0A962JIR5-F1
#
_cell.length_a   1.000
_cell.length_b   1.000
_cell.length_c   1.000
_cell.angle_alpha   90.00
_cell.angle_beta   90.00
_cell.angle_gamma   90.00
#
_symmetry.space_group_name_H-M   'P 1'
#
loop_
_entity.id
_entity.type
_entity.pdbx_description
1 polymer ?
#
loop_
_entity_poly.entity_id
_entity_poly.type
_entity_poly.pdbx_seq_one_letter_code
_entity_poly.pdbx_strand_id
1 'polypeptide(L)'
;MSQFDDKINEHFSGLVVRKDLVKTVKGNAIVPSYVLEYLLGQYCASNDELTIQNGISTVKEILRKHYVHRNESGLVRSIIKEKGRHKVIDRISVALNEKKDAYEAEFANLGIKKVIIDSHTVKTHPKLLVSGVWCIADVEYDFTEDKDASPWILGSLKPIQLSHLDFDAYTQARRFFSTDEWIDLLIQSMGFEPTQFSKRNKFNQLVRLIPFCERNYNLIELGPKGTGKSHIYSEFSPHGILISGGEVTTPKLFVHNGTGKVGLVGYWDTIAFDEFAGKKKRVDKALVDIMKNYMANKTFSRGIETLGAEASMVFVGNTQHSVPHMLKHSDLFD
;
A
#
# COMPACT_ATOMS: atom_id res chain seq x y z
N MET A 1 -11.82 27.02 1.86
CA MET A 1 -11.23 26.20 2.93
C MET A 1 -11.81 26.66 4.24
N SER A 2 -11.98 25.76 5.21
CA SER A 2 -12.48 26.07 6.55
C SER A 2 -11.35 26.61 7.44
N GLN A 3 -11.68 27.27 8.55
CA GLN A 3 -10.68 27.68 9.56
C GLN A 3 -9.84 26.48 10.07
N PHE A 4 -10.42 25.28 10.04
CA PHE A 4 -9.75 24.05 10.42
C PHE A 4 -8.68 23.65 9.39
N ASP A 5 -8.97 23.77 8.09
CA ASP A 5 -8.00 23.50 7.02
C ASP A 5 -6.81 24.48 7.07
N ASP A 6 -7.06 25.76 7.39
CA ASP A 6 -5.99 26.76 7.51
C ASP A 6 -5.03 26.39 8.65
N LYS A 7 -5.56 25.99 9.81
CA LYS A 7 -4.80 25.52 10.96
C LYS A 7 -3.99 24.25 10.66
N ILE A 8 -4.55 23.32 9.89
CA ILE A 8 -3.82 22.12 9.44
C ILE A 8 -2.64 22.52 8.55
N ASN A 9 -2.84 23.42 7.59
CA ASN A 9 -1.79 23.89 6.70
C ASN A 9 -0.70 24.69 7.43
N GLU A 10 -1.05 25.43 8.49
CA GLU A 10 -0.10 26.15 9.34
C GLU A 10 0.87 25.19 10.06
N HIS A 11 0.34 24.13 10.70
CA HIS A 11 1.14 23.25 11.54
C HIS A 11 1.73 22.03 10.81
N PHE A 12 1.16 21.63 9.67
CA PHE A 12 1.60 20.48 8.86
C PHE A 12 1.97 20.87 7.43
N SER A 13 2.49 22.08 7.23
CA SER A 13 2.92 22.58 5.92
C SER A 13 3.81 21.57 5.18
N GLY A 14 3.51 21.31 3.92
CA GLY A 14 4.21 20.32 3.09
C GLY A 14 3.87 18.84 3.38
N LEU A 15 3.04 18.56 4.38
CA LEU A 15 2.54 17.21 4.71
C LEU A 15 1.05 17.04 4.41
N VAL A 16 0.39 18.11 3.94
CA VAL A 16 -1.03 18.13 3.60
C VAL A 16 -1.20 17.93 2.10
N VAL A 17 -2.18 17.11 1.72
CA VAL A 17 -2.53 16.86 0.32
C VAL A 17 -4.03 16.97 0.10
N ARG A 18 -4.41 17.62 -1.01
CA ARG A 18 -5.79 17.73 -1.48
C ARG A 18 -6.26 16.42 -2.12
N LYS A 19 -6.82 15.53 -1.30
CA LYS A 19 -7.30 14.18 -1.71
C LYS A 19 -8.43 14.21 -2.75
N ASP A 20 -9.23 15.28 -2.78
CA ASP A 20 -10.27 15.48 -3.78
C ASP A 20 -9.71 15.54 -5.22
N LEU A 21 -8.46 15.97 -5.38
CA LEU A 21 -7.79 16.06 -6.68
C LEU A 21 -7.32 14.71 -7.23
N VAL A 22 -7.26 13.67 -6.40
CA VAL A 22 -6.79 12.33 -6.80
C VAL A 22 -7.60 11.80 -7.99
N LYS A 23 -8.93 12.00 -7.97
CA LYS A 23 -9.82 11.58 -9.08
C LYS A 23 -9.51 12.31 -10.38
N THR A 24 -9.14 13.60 -10.28
CA THR A 24 -8.85 14.45 -11.43
C THR A 24 -7.55 14.03 -12.15
N VAL A 25 -6.57 13.50 -11.41
CA VAL A 25 -5.26 13.09 -11.98
C VAL A 25 -5.18 11.62 -12.35
N LYS A 26 -6.00 10.74 -11.75
CA LYS A 26 -5.91 9.28 -11.93
C LYS A 26 -6.02 8.83 -13.39
N GLY A 27 -6.91 9.46 -14.17
CA GLY A 27 -7.15 9.08 -15.56
C GLY A 27 -7.39 7.58 -15.72
N ASN A 28 -6.66 6.94 -16.63
CA ASN A 28 -6.68 5.49 -16.87
C ASN A 28 -5.53 4.73 -16.16
N ALA A 29 -4.72 5.41 -15.34
CA ALA A 29 -3.59 4.78 -14.67
C ALA A 29 -4.08 3.88 -13.53
N ILE A 30 -3.69 2.60 -13.56
CA ILE A 30 -4.01 1.63 -12.49
C ILE A 30 -2.93 1.76 -11.42
N VAL A 31 -3.05 2.83 -10.64
CA VAL A 31 -2.11 3.20 -9.59
C VAL A 31 -2.89 3.41 -8.29
N PRO A 32 -2.37 2.95 -7.14
CA PRO A 32 -2.98 3.21 -5.84
C PRO A 32 -3.07 4.69 -5.51
N SER A 33 -4.06 5.06 -4.70
CA SER A 33 -4.37 6.44 -4.33
C SER A 33 -3.20 7.09 -3.57
N TYR A 34 -2.53 6.38 -2.66
CA TYR A 34 -1.35 6.92 -1.96
C TYR A 34 -0.20 7.34 -2.89
N VAL A 35 -0.06 6.72 -4.07
CA VAL A 35 0.97 7.12 -5.05
C VAL A 35 0.59 8.44 -5.71
N LEU A 36 -0.70 8.61 -6.03
CA LEU A 36 -1.22 9.86 -6.59
C LEU A 36 -1.16 10.98 -5.54
N GLU A 37 -1.49 10.67 -4.29
CA GLU A 37 -1.36 11.59 -3.15
C GLU A 37 0.10 12.02 -2.95
N TYR A 38 1.07 11.11 -3.07
CA TYR A 38 2.49 11.46 -2.99
C TYR A 38 2.92 12.43 -4.10
N LEU A 39 2.48 12.21 -5.34
CA LEU A 39 2.78 13.13 -6.44
C LEU A 39 2.08 14.48 -6.22
N LEU A 40 0.80 14.48 -5.85
CA LEU A 40 0.07 15.70 -5.54
C LEU A 40 0.69 16.46 -4.36
N GLY A 41 1.19 15.78 -3.34
CA GLY A 41 1.89 16.41 -2.22
C GLY A 41 3.18 17.13 -2.63
N GLN A 42 3.84 16.70 -3.71
CA GLN A 42 5.04 17.36 -4.22
C GLN A 42 4.75 18.60 -5.06
N TYR A 43 3.62 18.62 -5.78
CA TYR A 43 3.33 19.66 -6.77
C TYR A 43 2.11 20.54 -6.44
N CYS A 44 1.30 20.15 -5.46
CA CYS A 44 0.05 20.82 -5.07
C CYS A 44 -0.01 21.17 -3.57
N ALA A 45 1.14 21.33 -2.90
CA ALA A 45 1.22 21.71 -1.47
C ALA A 45 1.00 23.23 -1.23
N SER A 46 0.08 23.85 -1.96
CA SER A 46 -0.25 25.27 -1.85
C SER A 46 -1.75 25.48 -1.82
N ASN A 47 -2.18 26.58 -1.21
CA ASN A 47 -3.59 26.98 -1.15
C ASN A 47 -3.99 27.94 -2.29
N ASP A 48 -3.04 28.35 -3.12
CA ASP A 48 -3.30 29.18 -4.30
C ASP A 48 -3.85 28.33 -5.46
N GLU A 49 -5.02 28.72 -5.98
CA GLU A 49 -5.74 27.96 -7.01
C GLU A 49 -4.93 27.84 -8.31
N LEU A 50 -4.19 28.88 -8.70
CA LEU A 50 -3.34 28.84 -9.89
C LEU A 50 -2.20 27.83 -9.73
N THR A 51 -1.56 27.83 -8.57
CA THR A 51 -0.52 26.86 -8.20
C THR A 51 -1.08 25.44 -8.21
N ILE A 52 -2.28 25.23 -7.68
CA ILE A 52 -2.96 23.92 -7.69
C ILE A 52 -3.22 23.44 -9.13
N GLN A 53 -3.76 24.29 -10.01
CA GLN A 53 -4.05 23.91 -11.40
C GLN A 53 -2.77 23.56 -12.19
N ASN A 54 -1.69 24.32 -11.96
CA ASN A 54 -0.38 24.03 -12.53
C ASN A 54 0.19 22.70 -11.99
N GLY A 55 0.03 22.46 -10.69
CA GLY A 55 0.41 21.21 -10.03
C GLY A 55 -0.34 20.00 -10.60
N ILE A 56 -1.67 20.09 -10.75
CA ILE A 56 -2.50 19.05 -11.38
C ILE A 56 -2.02 18.73 -12.80
N SER A 57 -1.76 19.77 -13.61
CA SER A 57 -1.26 19.60 -14.99
C SER A 57 0.10 18.91 -15.00
N THR A 58 0.98 19.28 -14.07
CA THR A 58 2.30 18.67 -13.89
C THR A 58 2.19 17.19 -13.52
N VAL A 59 1.33 16.84 -12.56
CA VAL A 59 1.11 15.44 -12.14
C VAL A 59 0.54 14.60 -13.28
N LYS A 60 -0.44 15.14 -14.03
CA LYS A 60 -0.98 14.47 -15.23
C LYS A 60 0.11 14.19 -16.26
N GLU A 61 0.99 15.16 -16.48
CA GLU A 61 2.09 15.03 -17.43
C GLU A 61 3.14 14.01 -16.96
N ILE A 62 3.45 13.98 -15.66
CA ILE A 62 4.33 12.98 -15.05
C ILE A 62 3.75 11.58 -15.24
N LEU A 63 2.48 11.38 -14.92
CA LEU A 63 1.82 10.08 -15.11
C LEU A 63 1.82 9.68 -16.58
N ARG A 64 1.45 10.58 -17.50
CA ARG A 64 1.43 10.30 -18.94
C ARG A 64 2.82 9.91 -19.49
N LYS A 65 3.89 10.54 -19.01
CA LYS A 65 5.26 10.31 -19.49
C LYS A 65 5.95 9.12 -18.84
N HIS A 66 5.69 8.88 -17.56
CA HIS A 66 6.51 8.01 -16.73
C HIS A 66 5.75 6.78 -16.23
N TYR A 67 4.43 6.81 -16.11
CA TYR A 67 3.69 5.61 -15.74
C TYR A 67 3.75 4.57 -16.85
N VAL A 68 4.14 3.35 -16.50
CA VAL A 68 4.24 2.26 -17.47
C VAL A 68 2.93 1.49 -17.51
N HIS A 69 2.19 1.64 -18.61
CA HIS A 69 1.08 0.75 -18.92
C HIS A 69 1.64 -0.59 -19.46
N ARG A 70 1.18 -1.71 -18.91
CA ARG A 70 1.69 -3.06 -19.28
C ARG A 70 1.62 -3.35 -20.79
N ASN A 71 0.54 -2.94 -21.44
CA ASN A 71 0.32 -3.08 -22.88
C ASN A 71 1.25 -2.18 -23.72
N GLU A 72 1.84 -1.14 -23.14
CA GLU A 72 2.78 -0.21 -23.79
C GLU A 72 4.24 -0.44 -23.35
N SER A 73 4.50 -1.47 -22.55
CA SER A 73 5.84 -1.80 -22.03
C SER A 73 6.90 -1.94 -23.13
N GLY A 74 6.53 -2.46 -24.31
CA GLY A 74 7.42 -2.53 -25.46
C GLY A 74 7.82 -1.16 -26.01
N LEU A 75 6.87 -0.22 -26.07
CA LEU A 75 7.11 1.16 -26.49
C LEU A 75 8.02 1.88 -25.50
N VAL A 76 7.76 1.75 -24.20
CA VAL A 76 8.60 2.39 -23.17
C VAL A 76 10.02 1.83 -23.18
N ARG A 77 10.21 0.52 -23.36
CA ARG A 77 11.54 -0.09 -23.52
C ARG A 77 12.29 0.45 -24.75
N SER A 78 11.58 0.64 -25.86
CA SER A 78 12.14 1.27 -27.07
C SER A 78 12.56 2.72 -26.78
N ILE A 79 11.71 3.50 -26.09
CA ILE A 79 12.04 4.87 -25.69
C ILE A 79 13.30 4.93 -24.82
N ILE A 80 13.45 4.02 -23.84
CA ILE A 80 14.66 3.95 -23.00
C ILE A 80 15.88 3.67 -23.86
N LYS A 81 15.81 2.68 -24.77
CA LYS A 81 16.92 2.33 -25.67
C LYS A 81 17.33 3.52 -26.54
N GLU A 82 16.39 4.17 -27.21
CA GLU A 82 16.69 5.24 -28.17
C GLU A 82 17.13 6.54 -27.47
N LYS A 83 16.70 6.79 -26.22
CA LYS A 83 17.12 7.96 -25.43
C LYS A 83 18.29 7.69 -24.49
N GLY A 84 18.72 6.43 -24.34
CA GLY A 84 19.68 5.96 -23.34
C GLY A 84 19.13 5.86 -21.91
N ARG A 85 18.29 6.81 -21.49
CA ARG A 85 17.67 6.82 -20.15
C ARG A 85 16.23 7.35 -20.14
N HIS A 86 15.40 6.84 -19.24
CA HIS A 86 14.04 7.34 -19.01
C HIS A 86 13.58 7.10 -17.57
N LYS A 87 12.80 8.03 -17.04
CA LYS A 87 12.11 7.85 -15.75
C LYS A 87 10.85 6.99 -15.94
N VAL A 88 10.66 6.03 -15.04
CA VAL A 88 9.46 5.19 -15.00
C VAL A 88 8.83 5.18 -13.60
N ILE A 89 7.51 5.10 -13.55
CA ILE A 89 6.73 4.84 -12.34
C ILE A 89 6.21 3.40 -12.47
N ASP A 90 6.73 2.53 -11.64
CA ASP A 90 6.43 1.09 -11.67
C ASP A 90 6.49 0.50 -10.26
N ARG A 91 5.87 -0.68 -10.09
CA ARG A 91 6.05 -1.51 -8.91
C ARG A 91 7.28 -2.40 -9.10
N ILE A 92 8.27 -2.22 -8.24
CA ILE A 92 9.57 -2.88 -8.31
C ILE A 92 9.72 -3.85 -7.15
N SER A 93 10.09 -5.09 -7.44
CA SER A 93 10.49 -6.10 -6.46
C SER A 93 11.94 -6.51 -6.65
N VAL A 94 12.61 -6.98 -5.60
CA VAL A 94 14.01 -7.38 -5.61
C VAL A 94 14.13 -8.82 -5.11
N ALA A 95 15.11 -9.56 -5.61
CA ALA A 95 15.50 -10.86 -5.09
C ALA A 95 17.04 -10.96 -5.00
N LEU A 96 17.54 -11.76 -4.06
CA LEU A 96 18.96 -12.13 -4.02
C LEU A 96 19.21 -13.21 -5.08
N ASN A 97 20.15 -12.95 -5.99
CA ASN A 97 20.71 -13.96 -6.87
C ASN A 97 21.98 -14.54 -6.24
N GLU A 98 21.83 -15.65 -5.52
CA GLU A 98 22.92 -16.34 -4.80
C GLU A 98 24.05 -16.80 -5.73
N LYS A 99 23.77 -17.06 -7.01
CA LYS A 99 24.79 -17.49 -7.98
C LYS A 99 25.72 -16.36 -8.39
N LYS A 100 25.22 -15.11 -8.33
CA LYS A 100 25.96 -13.91 -8.73
C LYS A 100 26.36 -13.05 -7.53
N ASP A 101 25.97 -13.45 -6.32
CA ASP A 101 26.10 -12.65 -5.11
C ASP A 101 25.61 -11.20 -5.28
N ALA A 102 24.45 -11.04 -5.93
CA ALA A 102 23.91 -9.74 -6.30
C ALA A 102 22.40 -9.68 -6.10
N TYR A 103 21.90 -8.50 -5.75
CA TYR A 103 20.46 -8.24 -5.76
C TYR A 103 20.00 -7.85 -7.16
N GLU A 104 18.89 -8.45 -7.59
CA GLU A 104 18.28 -8.25 -8.90
C GLU A 104 16.84 -7.74 -8.74
N ALA A 105 16.55 -6.61 -9.36
CA ALA A 105 15.23 -6.01 -9.42
C ALA A 105 14.43 -6.51 -10.63
N GLU A 106 13.12 -6.60 -10.43
CA GLU A 106 12.08 -6.89 -11.43
C GLU A 106 11.03 -5.79 -11.41
N PHE A 107 10.71 -5.28 -12.60
CA PHE A 107 9.74 -4.21 -12.83
C PHE A 107 8.43 -4.82 -13.32
N ALA A 108 7.35 -4.65 -12.56
CA ALA A 108 6.10 -5.36 -12.80
C ALA A 108 5.38 -4.96 -14.09
N ASN A 109 5.44 -3.68 -14.48
CA ASN A 109 4.74 -3.18 -15.66
C ASN A 109 5.65 -3.03 -16.87
N LEU A 110 6.90 -2.59 -16.68
CA LEU A 110 7.92 -2.51 -17.73
C LEU A 110 8.37 -3.89 -18.19
N GLY A 111 8.26 -4.90 -17.32
CA GLY A 111 8.52 -6.30 -17.67
C GLY A 111 10.01 -6.61 -17.84
N ILE A 112 10.89 -5.82 -17.23
CA ILE A 112 12.34 -6.08 -17.19
C ILE A 112 12.72 -6.77 -15.89
N LYS A 113 13.75 -7.60 -15.95
CA LYS A 113 14.25 -8.43 -14.84
C LYS A 113 15.77 -8.37 -14.81
N LYS A 114 16.35 -8.90 -13.73
CA LYS A 114 17.81 -9.00 -13.54
C LYS A 114 18.52 -7.64 -13.54
N VAL A 115 17.81 -6.58 -13.18
CA VAL A 115 18.39 -5.23 -13.08
C VAL A 115 19.17 -5.17 -11.77
N ILE A 116 20.49 -4.97 -11.82
CA ILE A 116 21.31 -4.96 -10.60
C ILE A 116 20.93 -3.78 -9.71
N ILE A 117 20.83 -4.04 -8.41
CA ILE A 117 20.58 -3.03 -7.38
C ILE A 117 21.60 -3.19 -6.25
N ASP A 118 22.06 -2.09 -5.69
CA ASP A 118 23.06 -2.11 -4.63
C ASP A 118 22.46 -2.60 -3.29
N SER A 119 23.31 -3.22 -2.47
CA SER A 119 22.91 -3.75 -1.17
C SER A 119 22.43 -2.68 -0.18
N HIS A 120 22.90 -1.44 -0.30
CA HIS A 120 22.52 -0.36 0.60
C HIS A 120 21.04 0.02 0.36
N THR A 121 20.64 0.23 -0.89
CA THR A 121 19.24 0.50 -1.26
C THR A 121 18.29 -0.60 -0.77
N VAL A 122 18.69 -1.86 -0.89
CA VAL A 122 17.90 -3.00 -0.39
C VAL A 122 17.78 -3.00 1.14
N LYS A 123 18.86 -2.71 1.86
CA LYS A 123 18.85 -2.60 3.33
C LYS A 123 17.98 -1.45 3.82
N THR A 124 18.01 -0.31 3.12
CA THR A 124 17.16 0.85 3.43
C THR A 124 15.68 0.56 3.14
N HIS A 125 15.39 -0.26 2.12
CA HIS A 125 14.03 -0.54 1.66
C HIS A 125 13.72 -2.05 1.59
N PRO A 126 13.68 -2.76 2.74
CA PRO A 126 13.57 -4.22 2.79
C PRO A 126 12.27 -4.75 2.16
N LYS A 127 11.21 -3.94 2.10
CA LYS A 127 9.94 -4.27 1.44
C LYS A 127 10.09 -4.61 -0.05
N LEU A 128 11.16 -4.14 -0.71
CA LEU A 128 11.48 -4.52 -2.08
C LEU A 128 11.62 -6.04 -2.23
N LEU A 129 12.11 -6.77 -1.21
CA LEU A 129 12.41 -8.21 -1.28
C LEU A 129 11.18 -9.15 -1.28
N VAL A 130 9.98 -8.59 -1.16
CA VAL A 130 8.79 -9.34 -0.73
C VAL A 130 7.65 -9.17 -1.70
N SER A 131 7.05 -7.99 -1.66
CA SER A 131 5.83 -7.65 -2.38
C SER A 131 6.09 -6.59 -3.44
N GLY A 132 7.28 -6.02 -3.44
CA GLY A 132 7.64 -4.88 -4.28
C GLY A 132 6.94 -3.60 -3.86
N VAL A 133 7.57 -2.48 -4.18
CA VAL A 133 7.15 -1.13 -3.78
C VAL A 133 6.93 -0.32 -5.05
N TRP A 134 5.95 0.59 -5.05
CA TRP A 134 5.84 1.57 -6.12
C TRP A 134 7.00 2.54 -6.03
N CYS A 135 7.71 2.73 -7.13
CA CYS A 135 8.92 3.53 -7.20
C CYS A 135 8.86 4.44 -8.42
N ILE A 136 9.52 5.60 -8.29
CA ILE A 136 10.01 6.37 -9.43
C ILE A 136 11.45 5.92 -9.64
N ALA A 137 11.77 5.37 -10.82
CA ALA A 137 13.10 4.87 -11.12
C ALA A 137 13.63 5.49 -12.41
N ASP A 138 14.91 5.85 -12.42
CA ASP A 138 15.65 6.11 -13.66
C ASP A 138 16.15 4.75 -14.19
N VAL A 139 15.74 4.40 -15.40
CA VAL A 139 16.16 3.18 -16.07
C VAL A 139 16.96 3.55 -17.31
N GLU A 140 18.10 2.89 -17.47
CA GLU A 140 18.99 3.05 -18.60
C GLU A 140 19.10 1.73 -19.37
N TYR A 141 19.51 1.85 -20.62
CA TYR A 141 19.76 0.71 -21.47
C TYR A 141 21.15 0.82 -22.09
N ASP A 142 21.99 -0.16 -21.80
CA ASP A 142 23.31 -0.31 -22.39
C ASP A 142 23.51 -1.76 -22.81
N PHE A 143 23.64 -1.98 -24.12
CA PHE A 143 23.76 -3.33 -24.66
C PHE A 143 25.19 -3.85 -24.47
N THR A 144 25.30 -5.08 -23.99
CA THR A 144 26.57 -5.81 -23.86
C THR A 144 26.47 -7.16 -24.54
N GLU A 145 27.59 -7.61 -25.11
CA GLU A 145 27.71 -8.95 -25.72
C GLU A 145 27.77 -10.07 -24.67
N ASP A 146 27.98 -9.73 -23.39
CA ASP A 146 27.92 -10.68 -22.29
C ASP A 146 26.49 -11.18 -22.08
N LYS A 147 26.29 -12.47 -22.37
CA LYS A 147 24.99 -13.14 -22.26
C LYS A 147 24.45 -13.20 -20.83
N ASP A 148 25.32 -13.09 -19.83
CA ASP A 148 24.95 -13.13 -18.42
C ASP A 148 24.66 -11.74 -17.85
N ALA A 149 25.08 -10.68 -18.51
CA ALA A 149 24.82 -9.31 -18.09
C ALA A 149 23.42 -8.84 -18.53
N SER A 150 22.72 -8.14 -17.64
CA SER A 150 21.46 -7.47 -18.00
C SER A 150 21.79 -6.16 -18.72
N PRO A 151 21.18 -5.88 -19.88
CA PRO A 151 21.39 -4.60 -20.57
C PRO A 151 20.65 -3.44 -19.88
N TRP A 152 19.84 -3.74 -18.86
CA TRP A 152 19.07 -2.76 -18.11
C TRP A 152 19.83 -2.34 -16.87
N ILE A 153 20.03 -1.04 -16.73
CA ILE A 153 20.76 -0.45 -15.61
C ILE A 153 19.80 0.41 -14.80
N LEU A 154 19.85 0.27 -13.47
CA LEU A 154 19.11 1.11 -12.55
C LEU A 154 19.96 2.35 -12.24
N GLY A 155 19.57 3.52 -12.75
CA GLY A 155 20.26 4.77 -12.46
C GLY A 155 19.90 5.32 -11.09
N SER A 156 18.61 5.35 -10.75
CA SER A 156 18.12 5.75 -9.43
C SER A 156 16.82 5.04 -9.08
N LEU A 157 16.54 4.87 -7.80
CA LEU A 157 15.31 4.27 -7.30
C LEU A 157 14.80 5.07 -6.11
N LYS A 158 13.64 5.71 -6.28
CA LYS A 158 12.96 6.45 -5.22
C LYS A 158 11.62 5.76 -4.90
N PRO A 159 11.53 5.01 -3.80
CA PRO A 159 10.26 4.45 -3.34
C PRO A 159 9.23 5.55 -3.08
N ILE A 160 7.99 5.30 -3.47
CA ILE A 160 6.83 6.16 -3.24
C ILE A 160 6.25 5.78 -1.88
N GLN A 161 6.90 6.29 -0.83
CA GLN A 161 6.57 6.11 0.57
C GLN A 161 6.80 7.43 1.30
N LEU A 162 6.36 7.53 2.56
CA LEU A 162 6.81 8.61 3.44
C LEU A 162 8.33 8.52 3.56
N SER A 163 9.04 9.50 2.99
CA SER A 163 10.51 9.48 2.89
C SER A 163 11.20 9.64 4.25
N HIS A 164 10.55 10.31 5.19
CA HIS A 164 11.06 10.59 6.52
C HIS A 164 9.90 10.96 7.44
N LEU A 165 9.80 10.34 8.61
CA LEU A 165 8.85 10.72 9.65
C LEU A 165 9.63 11.45 10.76
N ASP A 166 9.39 12.74 10.91
CA ASP A 166 9.86 13.49 12.08
C ASP A 166 8.83 13.36 13.21
N PHE A 167 9.07 12.42 14.10
CA PHE A 167 8.15 12.10 15.18
C PHE A 167 8.03 13.23 16.22
N ASP A 168 9.13 13.95 16.46
CA ASP A 168 9.16 15.03 17.44
C ASP A 168 8.40 16.25 16.92
N ALA A 169 8.61 16.63 15.65
CA ALA A 169 7.85 17.69 15.01
C ALA A 169 6.36 17.35 14.96
N TYR A 170 6.01 16.10 14.63
CA TYR A 170 4.62 15.62 14.63
C TYR A 170 3.97 15.75 16.02
N THR A 171 4.68 15.32 17.07
CA THR A 171 4.20 15.38 18.45
C THR A 171 4.05 16.82 18.95
N GLN A 172 4.93 17.74 18.52
CA GLN A 172 4.81 19.16 18.83
C GLN A 172 3.60 19.78 18.12
N ALA A 173 3.44 19.53 16.81
CA ALA A 173 2.31 20.01 16.02
C ALA A 173 0.96 19.52 16.58
N ARG A 174 0.89 18.27 17.05
CA ARG A 174 -0.30 17.70 17.71
C ARG A 174 -0.83 18.56 18.86
N ARG A 175 0.03 19.24 19.62
CA ARG A 175 -0.36 20.02 20.81
C ARG A 175 -1.25 21.21 20.50
N PHE A 176 -1.24 21.70 19.26
CA PHE A 176 -2.08 22.81 18.83
C PHE A 176 -3.54 22.41 18.55
N PHE A 177 -3.84 21.11 18.51
CA PHE A 177 -5.18 20.59 18.24
C PHE A 177 -5.85 20.08 19.52
N SER A 178 -7.13 20.36 19.68
CA SER A 178 -7.98 19.66 20.65
C SER A 178 -8.17 18.19 20.25
N THR A 179 -8.71 17.38 21.16
CA THR A 179 -8.98 15.96 20.87
C THR A 179 -10.01 15.78 19.75
N ASP A 180 -11.07 16.58 19.72
CA ASP A 180 -12.11 16.46 18.69
C ASP A 180 -11.59 16.95 17.33
N GLU A 181 -10.83 18.05 17.29
CA GLU A 181 -10.12 18.50 16.07
C GLU A 181 -9.15 17.42 15.56
N TRP A 182 -8.43 16.76 16.46
CA TRP A 182 -7.51 15.70 16.07
C TRP A 182 -8.21 14.49 15.46
N ILE A 183 -9.35 14.08 16.05
CA ILE A 183 -10.19 13.03 15.48
C ILE A 183 -10.62 13.44 14.06
N ASP A 184 -11.03 14.69 13.87
CA ASP A 184 -11.48 15.18 12.57
C ASP A 184 -10.36 15.19 11.53
N LEU A 185 -9.14 15.58 11.94
CA LEU A 185 -7.95 15.50 11.08
C LEU A 185 -7.64 14.06 10.66
N LEU A 186 -7.76 13.09 11.57
CA LEU A 186 -7.55 11.68 11.24
C LEU A 186 -8.61 11.17 10.26
N ILE A 187 -9.88 11.54 10.47
CA ILE A 187 -10.99 11.18 9.56
C ILE A 187 -10.78 11.78 8.17
N GLN A 188 -10.36 13.04 8.08
CA GLN A 188 -10.02 13.72 6.83
C GLN A 188 -8.81 13.07 6.14
N SER A 189 -7.81 12.62 6.93
CA SER A 189 -6.65 11.89 6.43
C SER A 189 -7.01 10.51 5.86
N MET A 190 -8.05 9.87 6.38
CA MET A 190 -8.64 8.66 5.79
C MET A 190 -9.45 8.93 4.50
N GLY A 191 -9.66 10.19 4.13
CA GLY A 191 -10.41 10.61 2.94
C GLY A 191 -11.92 10.79 3.18
N PHE A 192 -12.35 10.97 4.43
CA PHE A 192 -13.75 11.20 4.79
C PHE A 192 -14.00 12.64 5.23
N GLU A 193 -15.20 13.16 4.95
CA GLU A 193 -15.64 14.48 5.42
C GLU A 193 -16.14 14.38 6.88
N PRO A 194 -15.42 14.92 7.89
CA PRO A 194 -15.75 14.69 9.31
C PRO A 194 -17.13 15.20 9.71
N THR A 195 -17.63 16.25 9.06
CA THR A 195 -18.95 16.84 9.36
C THR A 195 -20.11 15.88 9.04
N GLN A 196 -19.90 14.87 8.19
CA GLN A 196 -20.90 13.86 7.84
C GLN A 196 -21.02 12.72 8.86
N PHE A 197 -20.19 12.71 9.91
CA PHE A 197 -20.13 11.61 10.87
C PHE A 197 -20.48 12.07 12.29
N SER A 198 -21.30 11.27 12.97
CA SER A 198 -21.42 11.34 14.43
C SER A 198 -20.12 10.90 15.09
N LYS A 199 -19.89 11.31 16.35
CA LYS A 199 -18.70 10.91 17.14
C LYS A 199 -18.49 9.40 17.17
N ARG A 200 -19.58 8.63 17.32
CA ARG A 200 -19.53 7.15 17.29
C ARG A 200 -19.08 6.63 15.92
N ASN A 201 -19.59 7.20 14.83
CA ASN A 201 -19.19 6.75 13.51
C ASN A 201 -17.73 7.13 13.18
N LYS A 202 -17.23 8.27 13.68
CA LYS A 202 -15.80 8.63 13.61
C LYS A 202 -14.95 7.56 14.29
N PHE A 203 -15.28 7.15 15.52
CA PHE A 203 -14.56 6.06 16.19
C PHE A 203 -14.62 4.75 15.42
N ASN A 204 -15.76 4.38 14.84
CA ASN A 204 -15.85 3.18 14.00
C ASN A 204 -14.91 3.25 12.78
N GLN A 205 -14.70 4.43 12.18
CA GLN A 205 -13.70 4.58 11.13
C GLN A 205 -12.29 4.43 11.69
N LEU A 206 -11.96 5.07 12.81
CA LEU A 206 -10.62 5.00 13.41
C LEU A 206 -10.23 3.59 13.83
N VAL A 207 -11.19 2.72 14.20
CA VAL A 207 -10.91 1.29 14.47
C VAL A 207 -10.24 0.60 13.29
N ARG A 208 -10.54 1.01 12.04
CA ARG A 208 -9.89 0.47 10.84
C ARG A 208 -8.39 0.80 10.75
N LEU A 209 -7.90 1.78 11.53
CA LEU A 209 -6.49 2.15 11.59
C LEU A 209 -5.71 1.35 12.63
N ILE A 210 -6.37 0.77 13.64
CA ILE A 210 -5.71 0.02 14.71
C ILE A 210 -4.82 -1.11 14.17
N PRO A 211 -5.22 -1.90 13.15
CA PRO A 211 -4.36 -2.93 12.55
C PRO A 211 -2.99 -2.43 12.05
N PHE A 212 -2.88 -1.14 11.72
CA PHE A 212 -1.63 -0.50 11.28
C PHE A 212 -0.79 0.03 12.44
N CYS A 213 -1.39 0.24 13.62
CA CYS A 213 -0.72 0.80 14.79
C CYS A 213 -0.34 -0.27 15.81
N GLU A 214 -1.13 -1.34 15.91
CA GLU A 214 -0.98 -2.41 16.88
C GLU A 214 -0.56 -3.71 16.20
N ARG A 215 0.40 -4.41 16.81
CA ARG A 215 0.96 -5.67 16.30
C ARG A 215 0.01 -6.83 16.53
N ASN A 216 -0.36 -7.54 15.47
CA ASN A 216 -1.29 -8.67 15.46
C ASN A 216 -2.68 -8.32 16.04
N TYR A 217 -3.21 -7.15 15.68
CA TYR A 217 -4.58 -6.77 16.02
C TYR A 217 -5.57 -7.33 15.00
N ASN A 218 -6.35 -8.31 15.42
CA ASN A 218 -7.23 -9.06 14.53
C ASN A 218 -8.63 -8.44 14.49
N LEU A 219 -9.11 -8.07 13.30
CA LEU A 219 -10.36 -7.34 13.11
C LEU A 219 -11.28 -8.06 12.12
N ILE A 220 -12.57 -8.11 12.41
CA ILE A 220 -13.60 -8.53 11.46
C ILE A 220 -14.50 -7.33 11.17
N GLU A 221 -14.66 -7.00 9.89
CA GLU A 221 -15.52 -5.92 9.44
C GLU A 221 -16.58 -6.45 8.47
N LEU A 222 -17.83 -6.50 8.95
CA LEU A 222 -18.99 -6.86 8.15
C LEU A 222 -19.88 -5.64 7.95
N GLY A 223 -20.27 -5.39 6.70
CA GLY A 223 -21.24 -4.33 6.42
C GLY A 223 -21.72 -4.30 4.98
N PRO A 224 -22.67 -3.40 4.65
CA PRO A 224 -23.22 -3.27 3.31
C PRO A 224 -22.16 -2.99 2.24
N LYS A 225 -22.49 -3.25 0.97
CA LYS A 225 -21.61 -2.91 -0.16
C LYS A 225 -21.40 -1.40 -0.24
N GLY A 226 -20.24 -0.96 -0.73
CA GLY A 226 -19.94 0.46 -0.99
C GLY A 226 -19.52 1.31 0.22
N THR A 227 -19.22 0.71 1.38
CA THR A 227 -18.82 1.45 2.60
C THR A 227 -17.31 1.69 2.74
N GLY A 228 -16.54 1.54 1.65
CA GLY A 228 -15.09 1.77 1.63
C GLY A 228 -14.24 0.75 2.41
N LYS A 229 -14.80 -0.40 2.82
CA LYS A 229 -14.13 -1.40 3.68
C LYS A 229 -12.82 -1.91 3.09
N SER A 230 -12.83 -2.31 1.81
CA SER A 230 -11.64 -2.82 1.13
C SER A 230 -10.63 -1.71 0.82
N HIS A 231 -11.12 -0.50 0.58
CA HIS A 231 -10.31 0.64 0.15
C HIS A 231 -9.24 1.02 1.18
N ILE A 232 -9.56 1.02 2.48
CA ILE A 232 -8.59 1.39 3.51
C ILE A 232 -7.38 0.43 3.53
N TYR A 233 -7.59 -0.86 3.29
CA TYR A 233 -6.51 -1.85 3.38
C TYR A 233 -5.71 -2.00 2.08
N SER A 234 -6.19 -1.45 0.96
CA SER A 234 -5.48 -1.49 -0.33
C SER A 234 -4.91 -0.14 -0.76
N GLU A 235 -5.54 0.98 -0.39
CA GLU A 235 -5.26 2.31 -0.96
C GLU A 235 -4.67 3.31 0.05
N PHE A 236 -4.86 3.10 1.36
CA PHE A 236 -4.48 4.07 2.39
C PHE A 236 -2.97 4.12 2.63
N SER A 237 -2.30 2.95 2.65
CA SER A 237 -0.93 2.84 3.13
C SER A 237 -0.16 1.76 2.37
N PRO A 238 1.14 1.97 2.08
CA PRO A 238 2.03 0.92 1.55
C PRO A 238 2.36 -0.17 2.57
N HIS A 239 1.73 -0.16 3.75
CA HIS A 239 1.85 -1.15 4.82
C HIS A 239 0.66 -2.12 4.90
N GLY A 240 -0.36 -1.90 4.07
CA GLY A 240 -1.52 -2.78 3.96
C GLY A 240 -1.54 -3.54 2.64
N ILE A 241 -2.01 -4.79 2.68
CA ILE A 241 -2.34 -5.56 1.49
C ILE A 241 -3.76 -6.12 1.60
N LEU A 242 -4.53 -6.00 0.52
CA LEU A 242 -5.82 -6.65 0.37
C LEU A 242 -5.67 -7.89 -0.51
N ILE A 243 -6.12 -9.04 0.01
CA ILE A 243 -6.19 -10.30 -0.71
C ILE A 243 -7.64 -10.54 -1.10
N SER A 244 -7.94 -10.34 -2.39
CA SER A 244 -9.25 -10.63 -2.97
C SER A 244 -9.36 -12.11 -3.34
N GLY A 245 -10.49 -12.74 -2.99
CA GLY A 245 -10.87 -14.04 -3.56
C GLY A 245 -10.04 -15.25 -3.12
N GLY A 246 -10.29 -15.76 -1.90
CA GLY A 246 -10.30 -17.19 -1.53
C GLY A 246 -9.04 -18.07 -1.69
N GLU A 247 -8.03 -17.66 -2.44
CA GLU A 247 -6.89 -18.49 -2.83
C GLU A 247 -5.58 -17.92 -2.28
N VAL A 248 -5.55 -17.64 -0.97
CA VAL A 248 -4.26 -17.56 -0.28
C VAL A 248 -3.83 -18.97 0.08
N THR A 249 -2.61 -19.34 -0.28
CA THR A 249 -2.02 -20.61 0.14
C THR A 249 -1.19 -20.40 1.39
N THR A 250 -1.04 -21.44 2.22
CA THR A 250 -0.18 -21.41 3.41
C THR A 250 1.24 -20.91 3.13
N PRO A 251 1.93 -21.34 2.04
CA PRO A 251 3.25 -20.82 1.72
C PRO A 251 3.27 -19.32 1.41
N LYS A 252 2.22 -18.81 0.77
CA LYS A 252 2.12 -17.39 0.43
C LYS A 252 1.87 -16.54 1.68
N LEU A 253 1.05 -17.03 2.61
CA LEU A 253 0.75 -16.29 3.84
C LEU A 253 1.88 -16.38 4.88
N PHE A 254 2.42 -17.58 5.13
CA PHE A 254 3.27 -17.87 6.29
C PHE A 254 4.73 -18.18 5.95
N VAL A 255 5.02 -19.38 5.44
CA VAL A 255 6.38 -19.78 5.05
C VAL A 255 6.34 -20.87 4.01
N HIS A 256 7.22 -20.76 3.03
CA HIS A 256 7.45 -21.76 2.02
C HIS A 256 8.46 -22.80 2.53
N ASN A 257 7.99 -24.00 2.91
CA ASN A 257 8.85 -25.05 3.50
C ASN A 257 10.03 -25.48 2.62
N GLY A 258 9.90 -25.40 1.29
CA GLY A 258 10.99 -25.79 0.39
C GLY A 258 12.14 -24.78 0.30
N THR A 259 11.88 -23.50 0.63
CA THR A 259 12.88 -22.42 0.49
C THR A 259 13.13 -21.67 1.80
N GLY A 260 12.36 -21.93 2.86
CA GLY A 260 12.40 -21.17 4.11
C GLY A 260 11.88 -19.73 3.99
N LYS A 261 11.47 -19.28 2.80
CA LYS A 261 11.07 -17.88 2.59
C LYS A 261 9.78 -17.57 3.37
N VAL A 262 9.85 -16.59 4.25
CA VAL A 262 8.69 -16.04 4.98
C VAL A 262 7.69 -15.47 3.97
N GLY A 263 6.41 -15.66 4.25
CA GLY A 263 5.28 -15.19 3.47
C GLY A 263 4.84 -13.79 3.89
N LEU A 264 3.63 -13.40 3.49
CA LEU A 264 3.11 -12.04 3.70
C LEU A 264 3.14 -11.57 5.17
N VAL A 265 2.94 -12.46 6.15
CA VAL A 265 2.92 -12.09 7.58
C VAL A 265 4.24 -11.51 8.09
N GLY A 266 5.36 -11.80 7.43
CA GLY A 266 6.67 -11.29 7.85
C GLY A 266 6.97 -9.85 7.43
N TYR A 267 6.13 -9.24 6.58
CA TYR A 267 6.52 -8.02 5.87
C TYR A 267 5.42 -6.97 5.70
N TRP A 268 4.18 -7.34 6.00
CA TRP A 268 3.03 -6.44 5.98
C TRP A 268 2.59 -6.18 7.41
N ASP A 269 2.21 -4.95 7.72
CA ASP A 269 1.68 -4.61 9.03
C ASP A 269 0.21 -5.02 9.12
N THR A 270 -0.51 -4.95 8.00
CA THR A 270 -1.91 -5.37 7.90
C THR A 270 -2.19 -6.19 6.65
N ILE A 271 -2.78 -7.37 6.84
CA ILE A 271 -3.24 -8.26 5.78
C ILE A 271 -4.76 -8.36 5.86
N ALA A 272 -5.44 -7.81 4.86
CA ALA A 272 -6.89 -7.85 4.77
C ALA A 272 -7.37 -8.90 3.77
N PHE A 273 -8.40 -9.65 4.15
CA PHE A 273 -9.06 -10.65 3.31
C PHE A 273 -10.41 -10.10 2.86
N ASP A 274 -10.57 -9.88 1.55
CA ASP A 274 -11.86 -9.45 1.00
C ASP A 274 -12.80 -10.63 0.76
N GLU A 275 -14.11 -10.35 0.83
CA GLU A 275 -15.21 -11.29 0.66
C GLU A 275 -15.11 -12.53 1.57
N PHE A 276 -14.60 -12.36 2.79
CA PHE A 276 -14.38 -13.50 3.70
C PHE A 276 -15.68 -14.28 3.99
N ALA A 277 -16.82 -13.59 4.03
CA ALA A 277 -18.14 -14.18 4.27
C ALA A 277 -18.78 -14.90 3.05
N GLY A 278 -18.06 -15.06 1.93
CA GLY A 278 -18.60 -15.66 0.71
C GLY A 278 -18.79 -17.18 0.77
N LYS A 279 -20.04 -17.66 0.62
CA LYS A 279 -20.43 -19.09 0.68
C LYS A 279 -19.74 -20.03 -0.32
N LYS A 280 -19.08 -19.51 -1.37
CA LYS A 280 -18.43 -20.32 -2.42
C LYS A 280 -16.94 -20.60 -2.18
N LYS A 281 -16.35 -20.16 -1.06
CA LYS A 281 -14.92 -20.31 -0.80
C LYS A 281 -14.61 -21.67 -0.18
N ARG A 282 -13.73 -22.44 -0.82
CA ARG A 282 -13.18 -23.67 -0.25
C ARG A 282 -12.18 -23.29 0.84
N VAL A 283 -12.53 -23.55 2.10
CA VAL A 283 -11.67 -23.26 3.24
C VAL A 283 -10.65 -24.38 3.39
N ASP A 284 -9.36 -24.04 3.27
CA ASP A 284 -8.28 -24.95 3.66
C ASP A 284 -8.20 -25.00 5.20
N LYS A 285 -8.59 -26.14 5.77
CA LYS A 285 -8.57 -26.35 7.22
C LYS A 285 -7.16 -26.19 7.80
N ALA A 286 -6.13 -26.65 7.09
CA ALA A 286 -4.75 -26.55 7.55
C ALA A 286 -4.29 -25.10 7.64
N LEU A 287 -4.68 -24.27 6.67
CA LEU A 287 -4.42 -22.84 6.72
C LEU A 287 -5.11 -22.19 7.93
N VAL A 288 -6.39 -22.51 8.17
CA VAL A 288 -7.16 -21.96 9.29
C VAL A 288 -6.53 -22.28 10.63
N ASP A 289 -6.04 -23.51 10.83
CA ASP A 289 -5.43 -23.88 12.11
C ASP A 289 -4.09 -23.18 12.34
N ILE A 290 -3.30 -22.95 11.29
CA ILE A 290 -2.09 -22.11 11.38
C ILE A 290 -2.46 -20.66 11.71
N MET A 291 -3.50 -20.12 11.06
CA MET A 291 -3.99 -18.77 11.33
C MET A 291 -4.46 -18.61 12.78
N LYS A 292 -5.21 -19.56 13.33
CA LYS A 292 -5.64 -19.54 14.74
C LYS A 292 -4.44 -19.46 15.68
N ASN A 293 -3.43 -20.30 15.46
CA ASN A 293 -2.23 -20.30 16.30
C ASN A 293 -1.48 -18.97 16.19
N TYR A 294 -1.30 -18.47 14.96
CA TYR A 294 -0.65 -17.20 14.70
C TYR A 294 -1.37 -16.01 15.35
N MET A 295 -2.69 -15.92 15.17
CA MET A 295 -3.50 -14.83 15.71
C MET A 295 -3.49 -14.82 17.25
N ALA A 296 -3.35 -15.98 17.89
CA ALA A 296 -3.25 -16.09 19.34
C ALA A 296 -1.83 -15.81 19.87
N ASN A 297 -0.80 -16.33 19.19
CA ASN A 297 0.55 -16.43 19.74
C ASN A 297 1.59 -15.54 19.05
N LYS A 298 1.24 -14.84 17.96
CA LYS A 298 2.20 -14.14 17.06
C LYS A 298 3.25 -15.05 16.43
N THR A 299 3.05 -16.36 16.50
CA THR A 299 3.97 -17.37 16.00
C THR A 299 3.27 -18.36 15.11
N PHE A 300 3.99 -18.93 14.15
CA PHE A 300 3.52 -20.02 13.33
C PHE A 300 4.62 -21.05 13.17
N SER A 301 4.23 -22.32 13.09
CA SER A 301 5.15 -23.43 12.85
C SER A 301 4.62 -24.30 11.74
N ARG A 302 5.52 -24.78 10.89
CA ARG A 302 5.23 -25.78 9.86
C ARG A 302 6.05 -27.07 10.06
N GLY A 303 6.35 -27.41 11.31
CA GLY A 303 7.01 -28.66 11.70
C GLY A 303 8.54 -28.66 11.59
N ILE A 304 9.16 -27.48 11.39
CA ILE A 304 10.62 -27.33 11.37
C ILE A 304 11.02 -26.36 12.49
N GLU A 305 10.69 -25.08 12.30
CA GLU A 305 11.02 -24.01 13.22
C GLU A 305 9.76 -23.18 13.51
N THR A 306 9.69 -22.64 14.74
CA THR A 306 8.63 -21.70 15.11
C THR A 306 9.09 -20.29 14.75
N LEU A 307 8.38 -19.65 13.84
CA LEU A 307 8.69 -18.31 13.36
C LEU A 307 7.72 -17.30 13.96
N GLY A 308 8.22 -16.11 14.29
CA GLY A 308 7.43 -14.97 14.76
C GLY A 308 7.05 -14.03 13.61
N ALA A 309 5.88 -13.40 13.72
CA ALA A 309 5.45 -12.32 12.85
C ALA A 309 4.47 -11.38 13.59
N GLU A 310 4.29 -10.17 13.07
CA GLU A 310 3.54 -9.11 13.76
C GLU A 310 2.37 -8.55 12.94
N ALA A 311 2.17 -9.03 11.71
CA ALA A 311 1.07 -8.65 10.85
C ALA A 311 -0.30 -8.85 11.51
N SER A 312 -1.13 -7.81 11.46
CA SER A 312 -2.54 -7.84 11.82
C SER A 312 -3.38 -8.50 10.73
N MET A 313 -4.36 -9.33 11.10
CA MET A 313 -5.30 -9.94 10.15
C MET A 313 -6.64 -9.22 10.18
N VAL A 314 -7.12 -8.80 9.01
CA VAL A 314 -8.43 -8.16 8.87
C VAL A 314 -9.32 -8.97 7.94
N PHE A 315 -10.54 -9.28 8.36
CA PHE A 315 -11.50 -10.01 7.56
C PHE A 315 -12.65 -9.10 7.16
N VAL A 316 -12.72 -8.79 5.87
CA VAL A 316 -13.74 -7.89 5.31
C VAL A 316 -14.81 -8.73 4.63
N GLY A 317 -16.07 -8.46 4.94
CA GLY A 317 -17.20 -9.18 4.39
C GLY A 317 -18.43 -8.32 4.16
N ASN A 318 -19.28 -8.76 3.23
CA ASN A 318 -20.58 -8.14 3.03
C ASN A 318 -21.64 -8.88 3.84
N THR A 319 -22.51 -8.14 4.51
CA THR A 319 -23.70 -8.71 5.12
C THR A 319 -24.70 -9.10 4.02
N GLN A 320 -25.47 -10.17 4.23
CA GLN A 320 -26.51 -10.60 3.28
C GLN A 320 -27.69 -9.61 3.27
N HIS A 321 -28.03 -9.07 4.44
CA HIS A 321 -29.10 -8.10 4.63
C HIS A 321 -28.59 -6.88 5.43
N SER A 322 -29.46 -5.89 5.62
CA SER A 322 -29.16 -4.76 6.50
C SER A 322 -29.04 -5.24 7.95
N VAL A 323 -28.24 -4.52 8.76
CA VAL A 323 -28.07 -4.86 10.18
C VAL A 323 -29.42 -4.91 10.93
N PRO A 324 -30.37 -3.97 10.75
CA PRO A 324 -31.68 -4.08 11.39
C PRO A 324 -32.48 -5.32 10.99
N HIS A 325 -32.40 -5.73 9.71
CA HIS A 325 -33.06 -6.95 9.26
C HIS A 325 -32.41 -8.19 9.89
N MET A 326 -31.08 -8.25 9.89
CA MET A 326 -30.36 -9.37 10.51
C MET A 326 -30.66 -9.46 12.01
N LEU A 327 -30.63 -8.35 12.75
CA LEU A 327 -30.95 -8.35 14.19
C LEU A 327 -32.39 -8.82 14.48
N LYS A 328 -33.31 -8.68 13.53
CA LYS A 328 -34.72 -9.07 13.68
C LYS A 328 -34.99 -10.52 13.25
N HIS A 329 -34.19 -11.06 12.34
CA HIS A 329 -34.49 -12.29 11.61
C HIS A 329 -33.38 -13.34 11.62
N SER A 330 -32.26 -13.06 12.28
CA SER A 330 -31.15 -14.00 12.46
C SER A 330 -30.56 -13.81 13.85
N ASP A 331 -30.11 -14.90 14.45
CA ASP A 331 -29.15 -14.86 15.54
C ASP A 331 -27.74 -15.09 14.99
N LEU A 332 -26.72 -14.82 15.81
CA LEU A 332 -25.32 -15.01 15.43
C LEU A 332 -24.92 -16.50 15.45
N PHE A 333 -25.81 -17.40 15.90
CA PHE A 333 -25.47 -18.75 16.33
C PHE A 333 -26.23 -19.87 15.59
N ASP A 334 -27.20 -19.57 14.72
CA ASP A 334 -27.86 -20.57 13.85
C ASP A 334 -27.34 -20.61 12.40
#